data_AF-A0A2N5YKS2-F1
#
_entry.id   AF-A0A2N5YKS2-F1
#
_cell.length_a   1.000
_cell.length_b   1.000
_cell.length_c   1.000
_cell.angle_alpha   90.00
_cell.angle_beta   90.00
_cell.angle_gamma   90.00
#
_symmetry.space_group_name_H-M   'P 1'
#
loop_
_entity.id
_entity.type
_entity.pdbx_description
1 polymer ?
#
loop_
_entity_poly.entity_id
_entity_poly.type
_entity_poly.pdbx_seq_one_letter_code
_entity_poly.pdbx_strand_id
1 'polypeptide(L)'
;MVENHFYEKRSSNKPIQIFYYTLFSFLLVNIISIWGVVYTSITGFIILTVASAFFMALTFYIFHRVKRRLGPKIGGFAFIIFWLSFEYIYTVGEISFPLYTLGNGFAFNEQLVQWYEYTGVFGGSFWVLISNLLLFIILQRITNKKNKTQTIKEISIWAFVILAPMITSLIMYYTYEEKKAPVEIILVQPNINPYTEKFDPMSLSSQMEKIIMYSTRGLDEKTDFIVAPETAIPVG
;
A
#
# COMPACT_ATOMS: atom_id res chain seq x y z
N MET A 1 16.52 -14.53 -1.24
CA MET A 1 17.73 -15.37 -1.12
C MET A 1 17.77 -16.16 0.18
N VAL A 2 17.51 -15.53 1.34
CA VAL A 2 17.44 -16.22 2.65
C VAL A 2 16.42 -17.36 2.67
N GLU A 3 15.19 -17.12 2.23
CA GLU A 3 14.16 -18.19 2.20
C GLU A 3 14.57 -19.39 1.33
N ASN A 4 15.21 -19.15 0.18
CA ASN A 4 15.73 -20.23 -0.66
C ASN A 4 16.78 -21.08 0.06
N HIS A 5 17.66 -20.46 0.85
CA HIS A 5 18.62 -21.19 1.66
C HIS A 5 17.93 -22.14 2.66
N PHE A 6 16.87 -21.66 3.32
CA PHE A 6 16.05 -22.48 4.22
C PHE A 6 15.30 -23.59 3.48
N TYR A 7 14.87 -23.34 2.25
CA TYR A 7 14.22 -24.33 1.40
C TYR A 7 15.19 -25.42 0.90
N GLU A 8 16.39 -25.04 0.45
CA GLU A 8 17.41 -25.98 -0.03
C GLU A 8 17.89 -26.91 1.09
N LYS A 9 18.08 -26.37 2.30
CA LYS A 9 18.43 -27.12 3.51
C LYS A 9 17.21 -27.58 4.32
N ARG A 10 16.09 -27.89 3.66
CA ARG A 10 14.83 -28.27 4.35
C ARG A 10 14.93 -29.52 5.22
N SER A 11 15.89 -30.41 4.99
CA SER A 11 16.11 -31.61 5.81
C SER A 11 16.67 -31.28 7.20
N SER A 12 17.52 -30.26 7.31
CA SER A 12 18.12 -29.83 8.57
C SER A 12 17.34 -28.69 9.23
N ASN A 13 16.66 -27.85 8.44
CA ASN A 13 16.04 -26.63 8.94
C ASN A 13 14.56 -26.79 9.26
N LYS A 14 14.17 -26.35 10.47
CA LYS A 14 12.77 -26.32 10.89
C LYS A 14 12.06 -25.14 10.19
N PRO A 15 10.85 -25.33 9.66
CA PRO A 15 10.14 -24.26 8.95
C PRO A 15 9.83 -23.07 9.85
N ILE A 16 9.74 -23.24 11.17
CA ILE A 16 9.48 -22.14 12.11
C ILE A 16 10.65 -21.13 12.17
N GLN A 17 11.87 -21.52 11.78
CA GLN A 17 13.00 -20.60 11.77
C GLN A 17 12.76 -19.43 10.81
N ILE A 18 12.17 -19.67 9.63
CA ILE A 18 11.88 -18.58 8.69
C ILE A 18 10.93 -17.56 9.30
N PHE A 19 9.95 -18.02 10.10
CA PHE A 19 8.97 -17.16 10.74
C PHE A 19 9.64 -16.14 11.65
N TYR A 20 10.59 -16.56 12.50
CA TYR A 20 11.31 -15.63 13.38
C TYR A 20 12.18 -14.63 12.61
N TYR A 21 12.88 -15.08 11.56
CA TYR A 21 13.67 -14.18 10.71
C TYR A 21 12.79 -13.14 10.00
N THR A 22 11.66 -13.58 9.45
CA THR A 22 10.73 -12.68 8.76
C THR A 22 10.01 -11.77 9.75
N LEU A 23 9.65 -12.26 10.93
CA LEU A 23 9.03 -11.45 11.98
C LEU A 23 9.93 -10.31 12.40
N PHE A 24 11.21 -10.59 12.66
CA PHE A 24 12.17 -9.55 13.00
C PHE A 24 12.36 -8.54 11.85
N SER A 25 12.46 -9.04 10.61
CA SER A 25 12.62 -8.18 9.43
C SER A 25 11.41 -7.26 9.24
N PHE A 26 10.19 -7.81 9.33
CA PHE A 26 8.97 -7.03 9.20
C PHE A 26 8.78 -6.07 10.38
N LEU A 27 9.15 -6.44 11.61
CA LEU A 27 9.13 -5.51 12.74
C LEU A 27 9.97 -4.26 12.45
N LEU A 28 11.21 -4.44 11.96
CA LEU A 28 12.07 -3.31 11.60
C LEU A 28 11.46 -2.44 10.50
N VAL A 29 10.96 -3.06 9.43
CA VAL A 29 10.30 -2.34 8.33
C VAL A 29 9.08 -1.56 8.83
N ASN A 30 8.26 -2.17 9.68
CA ASN A 30 7.06 -1.54 10.24
C ASN A 30 7.43 -0.35 11.12
N ILE A 31 8.39 -0.51 12.05
CA ILE A 31 8.88 0.59 12.91
C ILE A 31 9.31 1.78 12.07
N ILE A 32 10.12 1.55 11.02
CA ILE A 32 10.61 2.62 10.15
C ILE A 32 9.48 3.26 9.33
N SER A 33 8.48 2.48 8.91
CA SER A 33 7.44 2.96 8.00
C SER A 33 6.35 3.77 8.71
N ILE A 34 6.02 3.45 9.96
CA ILE A 34 4.89 4.05 10.68
C ILE A 34 5.27 4.75 11.99
N TRP A 35 6.54 5.08 12.17
CA TRP A 35 7.02 5.80 13.37
C TRP A 35 6.21 7.07 13.67
N GLY A 36 5.68 7.75 12.64
CA GLY A 36 4.85 8.95 12.81
C GLY A 36 3.56 8.72 13.62
N VAL A 37 3.06 7.49 13.71
CA VAL A 37 1.89 7.14 14.54
C VAL A 37 2.16 7.37 16.04
N VAL A 38 3.43 7.41 16.45
CA VAL A 38 3.81 7.74 17.83
C VAL A 38 3.28 9.11 18.26
N TYR A 39 3.18 10.08 17.34
CA TYR A 39 2.65 11.41 17.63
C TYR A 39 1.14 11.41 17.92
N THR A 40 0.40 10.39 17.50
CA THR A 40 -1.03 10.27 17.77
C THR A 40 -1.31 9.33 18.94
N SER A 41 -0.65 8.17 18.97
CA SER A 41 -0.83 7.18 20.03
C SER A 41 0.34 6.20 20.06
N ILE A 42 1.08 6.19 21.18
CA ILE A 42 2.14 5.19 21.42
C ILE A 42 1.55 3.78 21.43
N THR A 43 0.40 3.59 22.10
CA THR A 43 -0.28 2.29 22.16
C THR A 43 -0.73 1.83 20.77
N GLY A 44 -1.31 2.74 19.98
CA GLY A 44 -1.69 2.46 18.59
C GLY A 44 -0.49 2.05 17.73
N PHE A 45 0.62 2.79 17.84
CA PHE A 45 1.87 2.47 17.15
C PHE A 45 2.38 1.06 17.47
N ILE A 46 2.41 0.69 18.76
CA ILE A 46 2.87 -0.65 19.18
C ILE A 46 1.96 -1.74 18.63
N ILE A 47 0.64 -1.60 18.78
CA ILE A 47 -0.33 -2.59 18.32
C ILE A 47 -0.24 -2.77 16.81
N LEU A 48 -0.25 -1.66 16.04
CA LEU A 48 -0.17 -1.70 14.58
C LEU A 48 1.13 -2.33 14.09
N THR A 49 2.27 -1.95 14.68
CA THR A 49 3.59 -2.48 14.32
C THR A 49 3.66 -3.99 14.56
N VAL A 50 3.27 -4.44 15.75
CA VAL A 50 3.37 -5.86 16.13
C VAL A 50 2.38 -6.71 15.35
N ALA A 51 1.13 -6.26 15.22
CA ALA A 51 0.10 -6.98 14.47
C ALA A 51 0.48 -7.10 12.99
N SER A 52 0.85 -6.00 12.34
CA SER A 52 1.24 -5.98 10.92
C SER A 52 2.43 -6.90 10.66
N ALA A 53 3.50 -6.78 11.47
CA ALA A 53 4.68 -7.62 11.32
C ALA A 53 4.37 -9.11 11.55
N PHE A 54 3.51 -9.43 12.51
CA PHE A 54 3.06 -10.80 12.76
C PHE A 54 2.30 -11.37 11.56
N PHE A 55 1.32 -10.65 11.01
CA PHE A 55 0.54 -11.14 9.87
C PHE A 55 1.36 -11.25 8.59
N MET A 56 2.27 -10.31 8.32
CA MET A 56 3.22 -10.42 7.20
C MET A 56 4.14 -11.63 7.36
N ALA A 57 4.69 -11.85 8.56
CA ALA A 57 5.54 -13.01 8.85
C ALA A 57 4.77 -14.33 8.77
N LEU A 58 3.52 -14.36 9.24
CA LEU A 58 2.63 -15.52 9.15
C LEU A 58 2.33 -15.86 7.70
N THR A 59 1.99 -14.86 6.88
CA THR A 59 1.79 -15.00 5.44
C THR A 59 3.02 -15.62 4.77
N PHE A 60 4.21 -15.10 5.09
CA PHE A 60 5.45 -15.62 4.54
C PHE A 60 5.77 -17.04 5.03
N TYR A 61 5.46 -17.36 6.28
CA TYR A 61 5.61 -18.70 6.83
C TYR A 61 4.69 -19.72 6.14
N ILE A 62 3.41 -19.36 5.91
CA ILE A 62 2.45 -20.21 5.19
C ILE A 62 2.95 -20.46 3.76
N PHE A 63 3.38 -19.40 3.07
CA PHE A 63 4.04 -19.51 1.76
C PHE A 63 5.20 -20.53 1.79
N HIS A 64 6.14 -20.38 2.74
CA HIS A 64 7.30 -21.25 2.83
C HIS A 64 6.90 -22.71 3.11
N ARG A 65 5.88 -22.94 3.94
CA ARG A 65 5.33 -24.28 4.20
C ARG A 65 4.74 -24.91 2.94
N VAL A 66 3.98 -24.15 2.17
CA VAL A 66 3.41 -24.62 0.89
C VAL A 66 4.53 -24.93 -0.10
N LYS A 67 5.49 -24.01 -0.25
CA LYS A 67 6.65 -24.20 -1.13
C LYS A 67 7.45 -25.46 -0.77
N ARG A 68 7.67 -25.74 0.51
CA ARG A 68 8.37 -26.95 0.98
C ARG A 68 7.67 -28.25 0.58
N ARG A 69 6.33 -28.27 0.59
CA ARG A 69 5.51 -29.45 0.30
C ARG A 69 5.24 -29.64 -1.19
N LEU A 70 4.86 -28.56 -1.88
CA LEU A 70 4.34 -28.61 -3.25
C LEU A 70 5.32 -28.07 -4.31
N GLY A 71 6.49 -27.57 -3.86
CA GLY A 71 7.56 -27.11 -4.74
C GLY A 71 7.49 -25.60 -5.08
N PRO A 72 8.51 -25.10 -5.80
CA PRO A 72 8.73 -23.66 -6.01
C PRO A 72 7.65 -22.98 -6.86
N LYS A 73 7.09 -23.68 -7.87
CA LYS A 73 6.06 -23.11 -8.75
C LYS A 73 4.77 -22.83 -7.97
N ILE A 74 4.23 -23.85 -7.30
CA ILE A 74 3.01 -23.72 -6.48
C ILE A 74 3.27 -22.78 -5.30
N GLY A 75 4.46 -22.81 -4.71
CA GLY A 75 4.87 -21.86 -3.68
C GLY A 75 4.77 -20.41 -4.14
N GLY A 76 5.24 -20.07 -5.35
CA GLY A 76 5.14 -18.71 -5.90
C GLY A 76 3.70 -18.22 -6.06
N PHE A 77 2.81 -19.06 -6.59
CA PHE A 77 1.38 -18.74 -6.68
C PHE A 77 0.74 -18.59 -5.30
N ALA A 78 1.05 -19.49 -4.37
CA ALA A 78 0.57 -19.41 -3.00
C ALA A 78 1.00 -18.11 -2.33
N PHE A 79 2.24 -17.65 -2.53
CA PHE A 79 2.71 -16.38 -1.99
C PHE A 79 1.82 -15.21 -2.42
N ILE A 80 1.53 -15.11 -3.71
CA ILE A 80 0.68 -14.04 -4.25
C ILE A 80 -0.72 -14.08 -3.62
N ILE A 81 -1.34 -15.26 -3.60
CA ILE A 81 -2.71 -15.43 -3.07
C ILE A 81 -2.77 -15.10 -1.58
N PHE A 82 -1.84 -15.63 -0.78
CA PHE A 82 -1.84 -15.37 0.66
C PHE A 82 -1.52 -13.92 0.99
N TRP A 83 -0.64 -13.26 0.22
CA TRP A 83 -0.34 -11.85 0.42
C TRP A 83 -1.55 -10.96 0.10
N LEU A 84 -2.23 -11.18 -1.04
CA LEU A 84 -3.45 -10.45 -1.38
C LEU A 84 -4.56 -10.69 -0.36
N SER A 85 -4.69 -11.92 0.15
CA SER A 85 -5.65 -12.24 1.21
C SER A 85 -5.34 -11.48 2.49
N PHE A 86 -4.06 -11.39 2.85
CA PHE A 86 -3.60 -10.58 3.99
C PHE A 86 -3.96 -9.11 3.80
N GLU A 87 -3.61 -8.50 2.66
CA GLU A 87 -3.92 -7.09 2.39
C GLU A 87 -5.43 -6.82 2.43
N TYR A 88 -6.24 -7.72 1.85
CA TYR A 88 -7.69 -7.61 1.90
C TYR A 88 -8.20 -7.62 3.35
N ILE A 89 -7.81 -8.61 4.15
CA ILE A 89 -8.20 -8.70 5.57
C ILE A 89 -7.76 -7.46 6.35
N TYR A 90 -6.57 -6.92 6.08
CA TYR A 90 -6.06 -5.71 6.73
C TYR A 90 -6.74 -4.42 6.27
N THR A 91 -7.46 -4.47 5.15
CA THR A 91 -8.22 -3.34 4.60
C THR A 91 -9.67 -3.34 5.08
N VAL A 92 -10.27 -4.52 5.30
CA VAL A 92 -11.67 -4.65 5.76
C VAL A 92 -11.82 -4.96 7.25
N GLY A 93 -10.73 -5.35 7.91
CA GLY A 93 -10.74 -5.76 9.32
C GLY A 93 -10.92 -4.59 10.29
N GLU A 94 -11.20 -4.88 11.56
CA GLU A 94 -11.42 -3.85 12.58
C GLU A 94 -10.17 -3.01 12.85
N ILE A 95 -8.99 -3.62 12.76
CA ILE A 95 -7.69 -2.91 12.78
C ILE A 95 -7.30 -2.61 11.33
N SER A 96 -8.13 -1.82 10.66
CA SER A 96 -7.88 -1.41 9.28
C SER A 96 -6.68 -0.48 9.20
N PHE A 97 -5.63 -0.90 8.49
CA PHE A 97 -4.45 -0.07 8.25
C PHE A 97 -3.91 -0.30 6.84
N PRO A 98 -4.58 0.29 5.82
CA PRO A 98 -4.33 -0.01 4.41
C PRO A 98 -3.00 0.55 3.89
N LEU A 99 -2.21 1.24 4.71
CA LEU A 99 -0.91 1.81 4.32
C LEU A 99 0.07 0.74 3.80
N TYR A 100 -0.09 -0.52 4.25
CA TYR A 100 0.75 -1.64 3.81
C TYR A 100 0.28 -2.34 2.53
N THR A 101 -0.77 -1.85 1.88
CA THR A 101 -1.21 -2.36 0.59
C THR A 101 -0.19 -1.98 -0.48
N LEU A 102 0.46 -2.96 -1.11
CA LEU A 102 1.54 -2.70 -2.06
C LEU A 102 1.12 -1.82 -3.25
N GLY A 103 -0.12 -1.93 -3.70
CA GLY A 103 -0.68 -1.10 -4.78
C GLY A 103 -0.70 0.40 -4.45
N ASN A 104 -0.70 0.80 -3.16
CA ASN A 104 -0.64 2.22 -2.78
C ASN A 104 0.73 2.86 -3.06
N GLY A 105 1.77 2.05 -3.33
CA GLY A 105 3.13 2.55 -3.62
C GLY A 105 3.21 3.47 -4.84
N PHE A 106 2.19 3.46 -5.71
CA PHE A 106 2.12 4.29 -6.91
C PHE A 106 1.28 5.55 -6.76
N ALA A 107 0.87 5.93 -5.54
CA ALA A 107 0.02 7.09 -5.29
C ALA A 107 0.58 8.43 -5.82
N PHE A 108 1.91 8.57 -5.90
CA PHE A 108 2.58 9.75 -6.48
C PHE A 108 2.83 9.65 -7.99
N ASN A 109 2.43 8.54 -8.62
CA ASN A 109 2.68 8.24 -10.03
C ASN A 109 1.37 7.71 -10.67
N GLU A 110 0.27 8.40 -10.42
CA GLU A 110 -1.08 8.02 -10.85
C GLU A 110 -1.18 7.82 -12.36
N GLN A 111 -0.39 8.55 -13.15
CA GLN A 111 -0.30 8.42 -14.61
C GLN A 111 0.10 7.00 -15.07
N LEU A 112 0.80 6.24 -14.24
CA LEU A 112 1.28 4.89 -14.56
C LEU A 112 0.27 3.80 -14.20
N VAL A 113 -0.77 4.12 -13.43
CA VAL A 113 -1.69 3.15 -12.82
C VAL A 113 -3.16 3.47 -13.08
N GLN A 114 -3.48 4.21 -14.15
CA GLN A 114 -4.87 4.50 -14.55
C GLN A 114 -5.73 3.24 -14.72
N TRP A 115 -5.14 2.11 -15.14
CA TRP A 115 -5.85 0.82 -15.21
C TRP A 115 -6.40 0.32 -13.85
N TYR A 116 -5.99 0.91 -12.72
CA TYR A 116 -6.60 0.65 -11.41
C TYR A 116 -8.11 0.94 -11.40
N GLU A 117 -8.64 1.71 -12.35
CA GLU A 117 -10.10 1.90 -12.49
C GLU A 117 -10.86 0.56 -12.62
N TYR A 118 -10.24 -0.46 -13.22
CA TYR A 118 -10.88 -1.76 -13.44
C TYR A 118 -10.66 -2.77 -12.30
N THR A 119 -9.48 -2.73 -11.67
CA THR A 119 -9.05 -3.77 -10.71
C THR A 119 -8.95 -3.27 -9.28
N GLY A 120 -9.00 -1.96 -9.08
CA GLY A 120 -8.65 -1.30 -7.83
C GLY A 120 -7.19 -1.50 -7.43
N VAL A 121 -6.88 -1.08 -6.20
CA VAL A 121 -5.54 -1.12 -5.60
C VAL A 121 -4.96 -2.53 -5.49
N PHE A 122 -5.80 -3.56 -5.29
CA PHE A 122 -5.34 -4.95 -5.17
C PHE A 122 -4.80 -5.50 -6.50
N GLY A 123 -5.28 -5.00 -7.65
CA GLY A 123 -4.65 -5.28 -8.93
C GLY A 123 -3.21 -4.77 -8.96
N GLY A 124 -2.99 -3.56 -8.42
CA GLY A 124 -1.68 -3.00 -8.18
C GLY A 124 -0.77 -3.88 -7.34
N SER A 125 -1.26 -4.37 -6.20
CA SER A 125 -0.52 -5.29 -5.36
C SER A 125 -0.17 -6.59 -6.08
N PHE A 126 -1.12 -7.16 -6.83
CA PHE A 126 -0.86 -8.33 -7.68
C PHE A 126 0.27 -8.05 -8.68
N TRP A 127 0.24 -6.89 -9.34
CA TRP A 127 1.25 -6.46 -10.30
C TRP A 127 2.65 -6.34 -9.67
N VAL A 128 2.74 -5.76 -8.46
CA VAL A 128 4.01 -5.69 -7.71
C VAL A 128 4.51 -7.09 -7.34
N LEU A 129 3.64 -7.96 -6.83
CA LEU A 129 4.01 -9.30 -6.38
C LEU A 129 4.48 -10.19 -7.53
N ILE A 130 3.76 -10.19 -8.66
CA ILE A 130 4.15 -10.99 -9.82
C ILE A 130 5.44 -10.48 -10.47
N SER A 131 5.62 -9.16 -10.51
CA SER A 131 6.86 -8.54 -10.99
C SER A 131 8.05 -8.92 -10.11
N ASN A 132 7.89 -8.91 -8.79
CA ASN A 132 8.92 -9.34 -7.85
C ASN A 132 9.23 -10.84 -7.96
N LEU A 133 8.21 -11.69 -8.13
CA LEU A 133 8.39 -13.13 -8.30
C LEU A 133 9.17 -13.46 -9.58
N LEU A 134 8.81 -12.82 -10.70
CA LEU A 134 9.51 -12.98 -11.98
C LEU A 134 10.97 -12.49 -11.89
N LEU A 135 11.20 -11.33 -11.27
CA LEU A 135 12.55 -10.81 -11.04
C LEU A 135 13.39 -11.79 -10.21
N PHE A 136 12.81 -12.38 -9.17
CA PHE A 136 13.48 -13.39 -8.35
C PHE A 136 13.87 -14.65 -9.14
N ILE A 137 13.01 -15.11 -10.06
CA ILE A 137 13.30 -16.24 -10.95
C ILE A 137 14.46 -15.89 -11.88
N ILE A 138 14.42 -14.71 -12.51
CA ILE A 138 15.48 -14.21 -13.40
C ILE A 138 16.83 -14.17 -12.67
N LEU A 139 16.87 -13.55 -11.48
CA LEU A 139 18.08 -13.46 -10.67
C LEU A 139 18.65 -14.84 -10.33
N GLN A 140 17.81 -15.80 -9.93
CA GLN A 140 18.27 -17.17 -9.68
C GLN A 140 18.87 -17.83 -10.91
N ARG A 141 18.31 -17.59 -12.11
CA ARG A 141 18.86 -18.18 -13.34
C ARG A 141 20.19 -17.59 -13.73
N ILE A 142 20.33 -16.27 -13.58
CA ILE A 142 21.58 -15.55 -13.84
C ILE A 142 22.67 -16.07 -12.91
N THR A 143 22.40 -16.15 -11.60
CA THR A 143 23.37 -16.64 -10.60
C THR A 143 23.76 -18.10 -10.85
N ASN A 144 22.80 -18.95 -11.24
CA ASN A 144 23.06 -20.37 -11.51
C ASN A 144 23.61 -20.66 -12.92
N LYS A 145 24.01 -19.62 -13.69
CA LYS A 145 24.53 -19.73 -15.06
C LYS A 145 23.70 -20.63 -16.00
N LYS A 146 22.38 -20.56 -15.87
CA LYS A 146 21.46 -21.38 -16.69
C LYS A 146 21.39 -20.85 -18.13
N ASN A 147 20.77 -21.64 -19.01
CA ASN A 147 20.64 -21.39 -20.45
C ASN A 147 20.23 -19.93 -20.77
N LYS A 148 21.08 -19.21 -21.51
CA LYS A 148 20.92 -17.80 -21.89
C LYS A 148 19.57 -17.52 -22.58
N THR A 149 19.13 -18.41 -23.46
CA THR A 149 17.87 -18.23 -24.22
C THR A 149 16.66 -18.21 -23.30
N GLN A 150 16.65 -19.04 -22.25
CA GLN A 150 15.55 -19.06 -21.28
C GLN A 150 15.55 -17.80 -20.41
N THR A 151 16.72 -17.29 -20.03
CA THR A 151 16.84 -16.05 -19.27
C THR A 151 16.32 -14.85 -20.07
N ILE A 152 16.66 -14.75 -21.36
CA ILE A 152 16.15 -13.68 -22.24
C ILE A 152 14.62 -13.73 -22.36
N LYS A 153 14.05 -14.94 -22.50
CA LYS A 153 12.60 -15.12 -22.53
C LYS A 153 11.92 -14.61 -21.25
N GLU A 154 12.47 -14.94 -20.08
CA GLU A 154 11.90 -14.48 -18.80
C GLU A 154 12.03 -12.97 -18.60
N ILE A 155 13.15 -12.38 -19.00
CA ILE A 155 13.33 -10.91 -19.01
C ILE A 155 12.28 -10.26 -19.91
N SER A 156 12.02 -10.84 -21.10
CA SER A 156 11.01 -10.32 -22.02
C SER A 156 9.59 -10.40 -21.43
N ILE A 157 9.27 -11.50 -20.75
CA ILE A 157 7.98 -11.66 -20.05
C ILE A 157 7.87 -10.63 -18.91
N TRP A 158 8.93 -10.47 -18.11
CA TRP A 158 8.95 -9.50 -17.01
C TRP A 158 8.81 -8.05 -17.51
N ALA A 159 9.53 -7.70 -18.58
CA ALA A 159 9.39 -6.40 -19.23
C ALA A 159 7.97 -6.17 -19.75
N PHE A 160 7.36 -7.19 -20.36
CA PHE A 160 5.96 -7.10 -20.80
C PHE A 160 4.99 -6.89 -19.63
N VAL A 161 5.15 -7.64 -18.54
CA VAL A 161 4.31 -7.51 -17.33
C VAL A 161 4.40 -6.12 -16.72
N ILE A 162 5.56 -5.46 -16.79
CA ILE A 162 5.72 -4.08 -16.29
C ILE A 162 5.21 -3.05 -17.31
N LEU A 163 5.69 -3.14 -18.55
CA LEU A 163 5.47 -2.10 -19.55
C LEU A 163 4.04 -2.09 -20.09
N ALA A 164 3.40 -3.25 -20.26
CA ALA A 164 2.04 -3.30 -20.81
C ALA A 164 1.03 -2.48 -19.99
N PRO A 165 0.86 -2.69 -18.66
CA PRO A 165 -0.07 -1.88 -17.88
C PRO A 165 0.34 -0.40 -17.80
N MET A 166 1.65 -0.09 -17.74
CA MET A 166 2.13 1.30 -17.72
C MET A 166 1.81 2.04 -19.02
N ILE A 167 2.06 1.41 -20.17
CA ILE A 167 1.76 1.99 -21.49
C ILE A 167 0.25 2.18 -21.63
N THR A 168 -0.56 1.18 -21.25
CA THR A 168 -2.02 1.31 -21.24
C THR A 168 -2.47 2.49 -20.39
N SER A 169 -1.94 2.65 -19.17
CA SER A 169 -2.26 3.80 -18.32
C SER A 169 -1.88 5.13 -18.95
N LEU A 170 -0.71 5.22 -19.56
CA LEU A 170 -0.26 6.46 -20.20
C LEU A 170 -1.16 6.82 -21.39
N ILE A 171 -1.55 5.82 -22.20
CA ILE A 171 -2.52 6.04 -23.29
C ILE A 171 -3.83 6.55 -22.71
N MET A 172 -4.39 5.90 -21.68
CA MET A 172 -5.62 6.34 -21.02
C MET A 172 -5.50 7.77 -20.49
N TYR A 173 -4.40 8.09 -19.81
CA TYR A 173 -4.16 9.40 -19.22
C TYR A 173 -4.11 10.51 -20.27
N TYR A 174 -3.36 10.31 -21.36
CA TYR A 174 -3.20 11.33 -22.40
C TYR A 174 -4.36 11.39 -23.42
N THR A 175 -5.23 10.38 -23.45
CA THR A 175 -6.43 10.36 -24.32
C THR A 175 -7.71 10.71 -23.58
N TYR A 176 -7.64 10.94 -22.27
CA TYR A 176 -8.80 11.31 -21.48
C TYR A 176 -9.27 12.72 -21.83
N GLU A 177 -10.55 12.84 -22.21
CA GLU A 177 -11.22 14.12 -22.41
C GLU A 177 -12.21 14.37 -21.26
N GLU A 178 -11.93 15.40 -20.46
CA GLU A 178 -12.80 15.79 -19.36
C GLU A 178 -14.08 16.44 -19.86
N LYS A 179 -15.22 16.02 -19.30
CA LYS A 179 -16.51 16.68 -19.55
C LYS A 179 -16.50 18.05 -18.90
N LYS A 180 -16.67 19.10 -19.70
CA LYS A 180 -16.70 20.48 -19.22
C LYS A 180 -18.00 20.78 -18.49
N ALA A 181 -17.96 20.69 -17.16
CA ALA A 181 -18.98 21.18 -16.24
C ALA A 181 -18.29 21.81 -15.02
N PRO A 182 -17.59 22.94 -15.18
CA PRO A 182 -16.87 23.58 -14.09
C PRO A 182 -17.84 24.06 -13.02
N VAL A 183 -17.48 23.85 -11.77
CA VAL A 183 -18.21 24.27 -10.57
C VAL A 183 -17.24 25.06 -9.70
N GLU A 184 -17.69 26.18 -9.16
CA GLU A 184 -16.85 27.01 -8.29
C GLU A 184 -17.01 26.58 -6.83
N ILE A 185 -15.88 26.18 -6.23
CA ILE A 185 -15.85 25.60 -4.88
C ILE A 185 -14.84 26.34 -4.02
N ILE A 186 -15.29 26.80 -2.84
CA ILE A 186 -14.41 27.32 -1.79
C ILE A 186 -14.08 26.18 -0.83
N LEU A 187 -12.82 25.73 -0.82
CA LEU A 187 -12.31 24.77 0.16
C LEU A 187 -11.69 25.51 1.35
N VAL A 188 -12.30 25.37 2.52
CA VAL A 188 -11.88 26.08 3.73
C VAL A 188 -10.92 25.22 4.54
N GLN A 189 -9.74 25.75 4.87
CA GLN A 189 -8.76 25.08 5.73
C GLN A 189 -8.33 26.02 6.87
N PRO A 190 -8.96 25.94 8.06
CA PRO A 190 -8.73 26.90 9.14
C PRO A 190 -7.38 26.71 9.87
N ASN A 191 -6.60 25.69 9.48
CA ASN A 191 -5.28 25.35 10.04
C ASN A 191 -5.28 25.25 11.58
N ILE A 192 -6.25 24.52 12.13
CA ILE A 192 -6.42 24.33 13.59
C ILE A 192 -5.51 23.21 14.06
N ASN A 193 -4.75 23.46 15.14
CA ASN A 193 -3.86 22.46 15.69
C ASN A 193 -4.66 21.30 16.33
N PRO A 194 -4.49 20.04 15.86
CA PRO A 194 -5.26 18.91 16.34
C PRO A 194 -4.93 18.50 17.79
N TYR A 195 -3.77 18.87 18.31
CA TYR A 195 -3.29 18.47 19.64
C TYR A 195 -3.59 19.49 20.73
N THR A 196 -3.61 20.78 20.39
CA THR A 196 -3.71 21.87 21.37
C THR A 196 -5.00 22.68 21.26
N GLU A 197 -5.66 22.71 20.09
CA GLU A 197 -6.78 23.62 19.84
C GLU A 197 -8.08 22.88 19.49
N LYS A 198 -8.03 21.77 18.73
CA LYS A 198 -9.22 21.16 18.10
C LYS A 198 -10.29 20.64 19.08
N PHE A 199 -9.91 20.24 20.29
CA PHE A 199 -10.83 19.66 21.28
C PHE A 199 -10.96 20.49 22.56
N ASP A 200 -10.45 21.73 22.56
CA ASP A 200 -10.70 22.67 23.65
C ASP A 200 -12.11 23.26 23.48
N PRO A 201 -13.05 23.06 24.42
CA PRO A 201 -14.40 23.63 24.33
C PRO A 201 -14.39 25.16 24.17
N MET A 202 -13.35 25.85 24.66
CA MET A 202 -13.21 27.30 24.56
C MET A 202 -12.80 27.76 23.14
N SER A 203 -12.33 26.85 22.28
CA SER A 203 -11.88 27.17 20.92
C SER A 203 -12.98 27.08 19.86
N LEU A 204 -14.15 26.51 20.19
CA LEU A 204 -15.24 26.25 19.25
C LEU A 204 -15.69 27.50 18.50
N SER A 205 -16.01 28.57 19.22
CA SER A 205 -16.45 29.84 18.63
C SER A 205 -15.37 30.42 17.72
N SER A 206 -14.10 30.35 18.16
CA SER A 206 -12.94 30.81 17.38
C SER A 206 -12.74 29.99 16.10
N GLN A 207 -12.95 28.66 16.17
CA GLN A 207 -12.92 27.77 15.01
C GLN A 207 -14.01 28.13 14.00
N MET A 208 -15.26 28.31 14.46
CA MET A 208 -16.38 28.67 13.60
C MET A 208 -16.17 30.04 12.96
N GLU A 209 -15.72 31.03 13.72
CA GLU A 209 -15.39 32.36 13.21
C GLU A 209 -14.28 32.31 12.16
N LYS A 210 -13.22 31.52 12.38
CA LYS A 210 -12.16 31.31 11.37
C LYS A 210 -12.74 30.71 10.09
N ILE A 211 -13.59 29.67 10.20
CA ILE A 211 -14.21 29.03 9.03
C ILE A 211 -15.09 30.02 8.26
N ILE A 212 -15.95 30.77 8.95
CA ILE A 212 -16.81 31.78 8.33
C ILE A 212 -15.96 32.87 7.66
N MET A 213 -14.98 33.41 8.38
CA MET A 213 -14.07 34.44 7.86
C MET A 213 -13.32 33.98 6.61
N TYR A 214 -12.80 32.75 6.60
CA TYR A 214 -12.10 32.23 5.42
C TYR A 214 -13.06 31.93 4.27
N SER A 215 -14.29 31.51 4.56
CA SER A 215 -15.33 31.28 3.55
C SER A 215 -15.73 32.58 2.84
N THR A 216 -15.92 33.66 3.59
CA THR A 216 -16.42 34.93 3.04
C THR A 216 -15.37 35.70 2.24
N ARG A 217 -14.07 35.43 2.42
CA ARG A 217 -12.99 36.09 1.64
C ARG A 217 -13.01 35.75 0.16
N GLY A 218 -13.46 34.55 -0.20
CA GLY A 218 -13.52 34.08 -1.59
C GLY A 218 -14.92 34.05 -2.17
N LEU A 219 -15.94 34.48 -1.42
CA LEU A 219 -17.34 34.32 -1.79
C LEU A 219 -17.76 35.34 -2.84
N ASP A 220 -18.32 34.86 -3.94
CA ASP A 220 -18.96 35.68 -4.97
C ASP A 220 -20.26 35.05 -5.50
N GLU A 221 -20.91 35.72 -6.46
CA GLU A 221 -22.17 35.24 -7.06
C GLU A 221 -22.02 33.95 -7.90
N LYS A 222 -20.78 33.54 -8.21
CA LYS A 222 -20.49 32.35 -9.02
C LYS A 222 -20.19 31.12 -8.16
N THR A 223 -19.92 31.30 -6.88
CA THR A 223 -19.63 30.21 -5.94
C THR A 223 -20.83 29.28 -5.78
N ASP A 224 -20.67 28.02 -6.16
CA ASP A 224 -21.72 26.98 -6.03
C ASP A 224 -21.65 26.25 -4.68
N PHE A 225 -20.44 26.01 -4.15
CA PHE A 225 -20.24 25.23 -2.92
C PHE A 225 -19.17 25.84 -1.98
N ILE A 226 -19.41 25.70 -0.67
CA ILE A 226 -18.43 25.93 0.37
C ILE A 226 -18.21 24.62 1.11
N VAL A 227 -16.97 24.12 1.11
CA VAL A 227 -16.59 22.85 1.73
C VAL A 227 -15.68 23.13 2.92
N ALA A 228 -16.16 22.75 4.12
CA ALA A 228 -15.41 22.83 5.37
C ALA A 228 -14.83 21.45 5.74
N PRO A 229 -13.76 21.39 6.55
CA PRO A 229 -13.10 20.13 6.88
C PRO A 229 -13.94 19.28 7.84
N GLU A 230 -13.57 18.00 7.98
CA GLU A 230 -14.18 17.10 8.95
C GLU A 230 -14.14 17.67 10.38
N THR A 231 -15.25 17.54 11.11
CA THR A 231 -15.43 18.11 12.45
C THR A 231 -15.33 19.65 12.47
N ALA A 232 -15.66 20.33 11.37
CA ALA A 232 -15.80 21.79 11.31
C ALA A 232 -16.73 22.32 12.41
N ILE A 233 -17.78 21.56 12.75
CA ILE A 233 -18.69 21.76 13.87
C ILE A 233 -18.53 20.55 14.81
N PRO A 234 -17.73 20.66 15.89
CA PRO A 234 -17.45 19.56 16.82
C PRO A 234 -18.57 19.27 17.84
N VAL A 235 -19.74 19.92 17.72
CA VAL A 235 -20.91 19.68 18.58
C VAL A 235 -21.88 18.75 17.86
N GLY A 236 -21.88 17.49 18.26
CA GLY A 236 -22.78 16.42 17.83
C GLY A 236 -22.96 15.40 18.94
#